data_AF-A0A090T285-F1
#
_entry.id   AF-A0A090T285-F1
#
_cell.length_a   1.000
_cell.length_b   1.000
_cell.length_c   1.000
_cell.angle_alpha   90.00
_cell.angle_beta   90.00
_cell.angle_gamma   90.00
#
_symmetry.space_group_name_H-M   'P 1'
#
loop_
_entity.id
_entity.type
_entity.pdbx_description
1 polymer ?
#
loop_
_entity_poly.entity_id
_entity_poly.type
_entity_poly.pdbx_seq_one_letter_code
_entity_poly.pdbx_strand_id
1 'polypeptide(L)'
;MIAAENAQEIQDLLWMDVYAKGAYPKIGLKLLERLGIHIDFQEGDKELLKAGICDFMGLNYYQSATFVAPENRQETAQTGNAAQVSVVSDVARIPTDDYYVRADNEHLK
;
A
#
# COMPACT_ATOMS: atom_id res chain seq x y z
N MET A 1 -2.21 -4.49 -16.40
CA MET A 1 -2.31 -4.75 -14.95
C MET A 1 -2.72 -3.43 -14.33
N ILE A 2 -3.86 -3.43 -13.63
CA ILE A 2 -4.70 -2.25 -13.40
C ILE A 2 -4.10 -1.45 -12.23
N ALA A 3 -3.95 -0.12 -12.34
CA ALA A 3 -3.33 0.72 -11.29
C ALA A 3 -3.92 0.49 -9.88
N ALA A 4 -5.21 0.17 -9.81
CA ALA A 4 -5.90 -0.22 -8.59
C ALA A 4 -5.35 -1.51 -7.96
N GLU A 5 -4.98 -2.52 -8.75
CA GLU A 5 -4.38 -3.78 -8.26
C GLU A 5 -3.03 -3.49 -7.60
N ASN A 6 -2.19 -2.69 -8.26
CA ASN A 6 -0.89 -2.28 -7.70
C ASN A 6 -1.09 -1.49 -6.39
N ALA A 7 -2.06 -0.57 -6.37
CA ALA A 7 -2.37 0.21 -5.17
C ALA A 7 -2.84 -0.69 -4.02
N GLN A 8 -3.71 -1.66 -4.27
CA GLN A 8 -4.23 -2.59 -3.27
C GLN A 8 -3.14 -3.52 -2.72
N GLU A 9 -2.27 -4.04 -3.58
CA GLU A 9 -1.11 -4.86 -3.17
C GLU A 9 -0.21 -4.13 -2.17
N ILE A 10 0.01 -2.82 -2.41
CA ILE A 10 0.99 -2.04 -1.66
C ILE A 10 0.35 -1.34 -0.45
N GLN A 11 -0.88 -0.82 -0.55
CA GLN A 11 -1.55 -0.07 0.52
C GLN A 11 -2.29 -0.95 1.52
N ASP A 12 -2.74 -2.13 1.10
CA ASP A 12 -3.61 -2.97 1.94
C ASP A 12 -2.97 -4.34 2.20
N LEU A 13 -2.70 -5.11 1.13
CA LEU A 13 -2.30 -6.51 1.24
C LEU A 13 -0.93 -6.68 1.89
N LEU A 14 -0.01 -5.71 1.74
CA LEU A 14 1.31 -5.74 2.37
C LEU A 14 1.23 -5.96 3.89
N TRP A 15 0.18 -5.45 4.54
CA TRP A 15 -0.08 -5.66 5.97
C TRP A 15 -1.12 -6.76 6.21
N MET A 16 -2.24 -6.72 5.49
CA MET A 16 -3.37 -7.62 5.75
C MET A 16 -3.02 -9.10 5.51
N ASP A 17 -2.20 -9.40 4.51
CA ASP A 17 -1.78 -10.79 4.25
C ASP A 17 -0.89 -11.33 5.36
N VAL A 18 -0.10 -10.48 6.04
CA VAL A 18 0.68 -10.91 7.21
C VAL A 18 -0.27 -11.31 8.35
N TYR A 19 -1.29 -10.51 8.62
CA TYR A 19 -2.25 -10.80 9.70
C TYR A 19 -3.15 -12.02 9.40
N ALA A 20 -3.59 -12.16 8.15
CA ALA A 20 -4.56 -13.20 7.76
C ALA A 20 -3.90 -14.51 7.33
N LYS A 21 -2.72 -14.45 6.71
CA LYS A 21 -2.03 -15.61 6.10
C LYS A 21 -0.67 -15.90 6.72
N GLY A 22 -0.17 -15.03 7.61
CA GLY A 22 1.15 -15.16 8.21
C GLY A 22 2.30 -15.03 7.20
N ALA A 23 2.08 -14.37 6.06
CA ALA A 23 3.09 -14.23 5.03
C ALA A 23 2.91 -12.92 4.24
N TYR A 24 4.02 -12.29 3.87
CA TYR A 24 4.00 -11.15 2.98
C TYR A 24 3.61 -11.55 1.55
N PRO A 25 2.90 -10.67 0.81
CA PRO A 25 2.61 -10.90 -0.60
C PRO A 25 3.90 -10.88 -1.42
N LYS A 26 3.99 -11.79 -2.41
CA LYS A 26 5.18 -11.93 -3.27
C LYS A 26 5.47 -10.65 -4.07
N ILE A 27 4.43 -9.93 -4.48
CA ILE A 27 4.56 -8.69 -5.25
C ILE A 27 5.14 -7.58 -4.36
N GLY A 28 4.60 -7.42 -3.14
CA GLY A 28 5.12 -6.49 -2.14
C GLY A 28 6.60 -6.74 -1.79
N LEU A 29 6.99 -7.99 -1.53
CA LEU A 29 8.39 -8.33 -1.27
C LEU A 29 9.31 -7.96 -2.44
N LYS A 30 8.92 -8.29 -3.67
CA LYS A 30 9.69 -7.93 -4.88
C LYS A 30 9.81 -6.42 -5.08
N LEU A 31 8.77 -5.66 -4.71
CA LEU A 31 8.84 -4.21 -4.73
C LEU A 31 9.89 -3.72 -3.73
N LEU A 32 9.83 -4.18 -2.48
CA LEU A 32 10.79 -3.80 -1.45
C LEU A 32 12.23 -4.11 -1.88
N GLU A 33 12.48 -5.31 -2.43
CA GLU A 33 13.78 -5.71 -2.97
C GLU A 33 14.27 -4.73 -4.06
N ARG A 34 13.40 -4.32 -4.99
CA ARG A 34 13.72 -3.32 -6.03
C ARG A 34 14.05 -1.94 -5.46
N LEU A 35 13.46 -1.60 -4.32
CA LEU A 35 13.76 -0.37 -3.59
C LEU A 35 15.02 -0.48 -2.72
N GLY A 36 15.70 -1.62 -2.74
CA GLY A 36 16.86 -1.91 -1.89
C GLY A 36 16.48 -2.23 -0.44
N ILE A 37 15.19 -2.33 -0.14
CA ILE A 37 14.68 -2.62 1.21
C ILE A 37 14.55 -4.14 1.33
N HIS A 38 15.36 -4.72 2.20
CA HIS A 38 15.32 -6.15 2.48
C HIS A 38 14.77 -6.38 3.88
N ILE A 39 13.77 -7.23 4.00
CA ILE A 39 13.29 -7.70 5.29
C ILE A 39 14.25 -8.80 5.75
N ASP A 40 14.93 -8.55 6.86
CA ASP A 40 15.89 -9.49 7.44
C ASP A 40 15.16 -10.57 8.26
N PHE A 41 14.64 -11.58 7.57
CA PHE A 41 13.97 -12.72 8.22
C PHE A 41 15.00 -13.58 8.97
N GLN A 42 14.85 -13.63 10.29
CA GLN A 42 15.60 -14.54 11.13
C GLN A 42 15.02 -15.96 11.08
N GLU A 43 15.79 -16.92 11.58
CA GLU A 43 15.33 -18.30 11.71
C GLU A 43 14.09 -18.37 12.60
N GLY A 44 13.00 -18.97 12.09
CA GLY A 44 11.73 -19.11 12.80
C GLY A 44 10.71 -17.99 12.58
N ASP A 45 11.09 -16.84 11.98
CA ASP A 45 10.16 -15.71 11.79
C ASP A 45 8.96 -16.08 10.92
N LYS A 46 9.20 -16.83 9.83
CA LYS A 46 8.12 -17.21 8.89
C LYS A 46 7.17 -18.22 9.52
N GLU A 47 7.69 -19.12 10.35
CA GLU A 47 6.91 -20.08 11.11
C GLU A 47 6.09 -19.38 12.19
N LEU A 48 6.68 -18.40 12.88
CA LEU A 48 6.01 -17.58 13.88
C LEU A 48 4.86 -16.78 13.28
N LEU A 49 5.08 -16.11 12.14
CA LEU A 49 4.03 -15.35 11.46
C LEU A 49 2.86 -16.25 11.03
N LYS A 50 3.14 -17.46 10.53
CA LYS A 50 2.11 -18.45 10.17
C LYS A 50 1.33 -18.98 11.37
N ALA A 51 1.96 -19.05 12.54
CA ALA A 51 1.28 -19.47 13.77
C ALA A 51 0.40 -18.35 14.36
N GLY A 52 0.72 -17.08 14.09
CA GLY A 52 0.07 -15.90 14.65
C GLY A 52 -1.15 -15.36 13.89
N ILE A 53 -1.93 -16.21 13.22
CA ILE A 53 -3.13 -15.77 12.47
C ILE A 53 -4.19 -15.24 13.46
N CYS A 54 -4.70 -14.04 13.22
CA CYS A 54 -5.67 -13.40 14.11
C CYS A 54 -7.09 -13.97 13.97
N ASP A 55 -7.85 -14.04 15.08
CA ASP A 55 -9.27 -14.45 15.06
C ASP A 55 -10.19 -13.44 14.36
N PHE A 56 -9.83 -12.16 14.40
CA PHE A 56 -10.54 -11.07 13.73
C PHE A 56 -9.56 -9.99 13.25
N MET A 57 -10.00 -9.18 12.29
CA MET A 57 -9.24 -8.05 11.78
C MET A 57 -9.95 -6.74 12.15
N GLY A 58 -9.29 -5.89 12.92
CA GLY A 58 -9.77 -4.55 13.21
C GLY A 58 -9.62 -3.65 11.98
N LEU A 59 -10.71 -3.07 11.50
CA LEU A 59 -10.73 -2.21 10.31
C LEU A 59 -10.99 -0.75 10.71
N ASN A 60 -9.98 0.09 10.56
CA ASN A 60 -10.11 1.54 10.72
C ASN A 60 -10.37 2.16 9.36
N TYR A 61 -11.62 2.58 9.11
CA TYR A 61 -12.04 3.08 7.80
C TYR A 61 -12.58 4.50 7.89
N TYR A 62 -12.11 5.34 6.97
CA TYR A 62 -12.54 6.71 6.82
C TYR A 62 -13.09 7.00 5.42
N GLN A 63 -12.40 6.49 4.38
CA GLN A 63 -12.77 6.71 2.98
C GLN A 63 -12.08 5.69 2.06
N SER A 64 -12.65 5.47 0.89
CA SER A 64 -12.00 4.78 -0.23
C SER A 64 -11.06 5.71 -0.99
N ALA A 65 -10.14 5.15 -1.78
CA ALA A 65 -9.28 5.90 -2.69
C ALA A 65 -9.46 5.42 -4.13
N THR A 66 -9.37 6.36 -5.08
CA THR A 66 -9.41 6.06 -6.52
C THR A 66 -8.00 6.21 -7.09
N PHE A 67 -7.61 5.27 -7.95
CA PHE A 67 -6.27 5.22 -8.53
C PHE A 67 -6.32 5.10 -10.04
N VAL A 68 -5.43 5.82 -10.71
CA VAL A 68 -5.23 5.74 -12.15
C VAL A 68 -3.77 5.41 -12.45
N ALA A 69 -3.51 4.98 -13.68
CA ALA A 69 -2.15 4.77 -14.15
C ALA A 69 -1.39 6.11 -14.19
N PRO A 70 -0.07 6.14 -13.95
CA PRO A 70 0.71 7.38 -13.84
C PRO A 70 0.59 8.32 -15.06
N GLU A 71 0.39 7.76 -16.26
CA GLU A 71 0.17 8.50 -17.50
C GLU A 71 -1.12 9.34 -17.50
N ASN A 72 -2.09 9.00 -16.65
CA ASN A 72 -3.37 9.69 -16.51
C ASN A 72 -3.43 10.57 -15.25
N ARG A 73 -2.27 10.97 -14.70
CA ARG A 73 -2.20 11.83 -13.51
C ARG A 73 -2.97 13.14 -13.74
N GLN A 74 -3.88 13.44 -12.82
CA GLN A 74 -4.62 14.70 -12.79
C GLN A 74 -3.82 15.74 -11.99
N GLU A 75 -3.81 17.01 -12.43
CA GLU A 75 -3.04 18.10 -11.77
C GLU A 75 -3.60 18.48 -10.39
N THR A 76 -4.88 18.22 -10.14
CA THR A 76 -5.63 18.65 -8.96
C THR A 76 -6.30 17.48 -8.23
N ALA A 77 -5.63 16.33 -8.12
CA ALA A 77 -6.13 15.26 -7.26
C ALA A 77 -6.24 15.77 -5.81
N GLN A 78 -7.45 15.84 -5.26
CA GLN A 78 -7.69 16.03 -3.83
C GLN A 78 -7.01 14.89 -3.08
N THR A 79 -5.86 15.23 -2.51
CA THR A 79 -5.22 14.45 -1.47
C THR A 79 -6.27 14.35 -0.34
N GLY A 80 -6.97 13.20 -0.23
CA GLY A 80 -7.92 12.92 0.86
C GLY A 80 -7.24 12.97 2.24
N ASN A 81 -7.54 12.07 3.19
CA ASN A 81 -6.91 12.11 4.54
C ASN A 81 -5.36 12.19 4.57
N ALA A 82 -4.66 11.95 3.45
CA ALA A 82 -3.24 12.26 3.30
C ALA A 82 -2.88 13.77 3.40
N ALA A 83 -3.83 14.70 3.19
CA ALA A 83 -3.66 16.12 3.51
C ALA A 83 -3.62 16.41 5.02
N GLN A 84 -4.02 15.46 5.87
CA GLN A 84 -3.88 15.55 7.34
C GLN A 84 -2.57 14.96 7.86
N VAL A 85 -1.68 14.47 6.98
CA VAL A 85 -0.33 14.09 7.39
C VAL A 85 0.46 15.37 7.65
N SER A 86 0.64 15.70 8.93
CA SER A 86 1.31 16.93 9.38
C SER A 86 2.81 16.96 9.09
N VAL A 87 3.36 15.85 8.58
CA VAL A 87 4.76 15.70 8.20
C VAL A 87 4.83 15.68 6.68
N VAL A 88 4.98 16.85 6.09
CA VAL A 88 5.30 16.98 4.66
C VAL A 88 6.81 16.82 4.54
N SER A 89 7.26 15.67 4.04
CA SER A 89 8.68 15.48 3.72
C SER A 89 9.03 16.22 2.42
N ASP A 90 10.24 16.77 2.31
CA ASP A 90 10.77 17.40 1.08
C ASP A 90 10.96 16.42 -0.10
N VAL A 91 10.51 15.17 0.06
CA VAL A 91 10.61 14.13 -0.96
C VAL A 91 9.62 14.42 -2.08
N ALA A 92 10.14 14.96 -3.19
CA ALA A 92 9.36 15.33 -4.37
C ALA A 92 8.70 14.14 -5.10
N ARG A 93 9.16 12.90 -4.84
CA ARG A 93 8.67 11.68 -5.49
C ARG A 93 8.82 10.48 -4.58
N ILE A 94 7.75 9.73 -4.41
CA ILE A 94 7.76 8.48 -3.67
C ILE A 94 7.96 7.30 -4.62
N PRO A 95 8.58 6.19 -4.17
CA PRO A 95 8.93 5.10 -5.09
C PRO A 95 7.72 4.38 -5.73
N THR A 96 6.51 4.59 -5.22
CA THR A 96 5.27 4.03 -5.75
C THR A 96 4.63 4.86 -6.86
N ASP A 97 5.10 6.11 -7.09
CA ASP A 97 4.56 7.02 -8.12
C ASP A 97 4.63 6.44 -9.54
N ASP A 98 5.54 5.50 -9.78
CA ASP A 98 5.72 4.80 -11.07
C ASP A 98 4.67 3.74 -11.35
N TYR A 99 3.88 3.34 -10.36
CA TYR A 99 2.97 2.20 -10.48
C TYR A 99 1.50 2.59 -10.46
N TYR A 100 1.16 3.65 -9.73
CA TYR A 100 -0.19 4.21 -9.64
C TYR A 100 -0.13 5.62 -9.06
N VAL A 101 -1.16 6.41 -9.36
CA VAL A 101 -1.35 7.74 -8.77
C VAL A 101 -2.77 7.88 -8.26
N ARG A 102 -2.96 8.58 -7.14
CA ARG A 102 -4.32 8.90 -6.68
C ARG A 102 -4.98 9.84 -7.70
N ALA A 103 -6.28 9.63 -7.90
CA ALA A 103 -7.14 10.47 -8.72
C ALA A 103 -8.41 10.82 -7.96
N ASP A 104 -9.01 11.93 -8.36
CA ASP A 104 -10.33 12.30 -7.87
C ASP A 104 -11.40 11.44 -8.50
N ASN A 105 -12.46 11.25 -7.73
CA ASN A 105 -13.64 10.54 -8.18
C ASN A 105 -14.79 11.54 -8.25
N GLU A 106 -15.19 11.89 -9.47
CA GLU A 106 -16.28 12.84 -9.74
C GLU A 106 -17.64 12.38 -9.17
N HIS A 107 -17.76 11.10 -8.80
CA HIS A 107 -18.98 10.53 -8.22
C HIS A 107 -18.97 10.47 -6.68
N LEU A 108 -17.82 10.72 -6.04
CA LEU A 108 -17.75 10.92 -4.58
C LEU A 108 -18.12 12.39 -4.30
N LYS A 109 -19.36 12.60 -3.85
CA LYS A 109 -19.85 13.91 -3.38
C LYS A 109 -19.34 14.25 -2.00
#